data_AF-A0A2H9ZQZ0-F1
#
_entry.id   AF-A0A2H9ZQZ0-F1
#
_cell.length_a   1.000
_cell.length_b   1.000
_cell.length_c   1.000
_cell.angle_alpha   90.00
_cell.angle_beta   90.00
_cell.angle_gamma   90.00
#
_symmetry.space_group_name_H-M   'P 1'
#
loop_
_entity.id
_entity.type
_entity.pdbx_description
1 polymer ?
#
loop_
_entity_poly.entity_id
_entity_poly.type
_entity_poly.pdbx_seq_one_letter_code
_entity_poly.pdbx_strand_id
1 'polypeptide(L)'
;MAASFSPAVGHFQASAERPVHPRSFPPLSRLASSFSSFVQPVLQELRRAPALATSEMAGNLVKRASGRLLNSIVELGFEFSDQPWLLPSQSNFEPVEEIAGEAVVVGDLEGEIPDDFPEGVYIRNGSNPMFGALQSASSVLGLSSETWLEGEGMLHALSFSRSGGCGGSNGSAGGGWTVSYKNCFVQSDTFRLERRLRRPSFLPTIEGDATSIVAALLLNQLRFGKMHKEMSNTGVFEHSGRVFSISENHMPYEIDLLSLETIGHWNLSKAWDRPFIAHPKKAPGSGELVFAGASANKPFLVLGVLSADGKKIKHKVDLRLDRSIICHDIGVTKRYNIILDMPLTSDINRLMRGGPLIKYEKESYARIGVMPRYGNAESVTWFEVNPYCTFHIVNCYETEDEVVVRGFRADGSIIPGPDLGRNKFQWFSEGFRFASNDEILDEESNEGTFFSRLHEWRLNMRSGCVNERYLTGSEFSSELPMINDSFQGLYNQYTYAQVVNSEASSNCGLPKYGCLAKFYLDEKDNTKTSVQNISNEHIKVKRHELGANKFCSGAAFVSKQGKNGEDDGWLISFVHDEHTNKSQVHIIDAKNFEGLPVAVFTLPRRVPYGFHGVFIPRSSNE
;
A
#
# COMPACT_ATOMS: atom_id res chain seq x y z
N MET A 1 39.96 -5.90 -43.65
CA MET A 1 39.27 -4.76 -44.27
C MET A 1 38.10 -4.40 -43.38
N ALA A 2 38.14 -3.19 -42.83
CA ALA A 2 37.10 -2.64 -41.98
C ALA A 2 35.84 -2.36 -42.81
N ALA A 3 34.67 -2.61 -42.21
CA ALA A 3 33.42 -1.98 -42.60
C ALA A 3 32.60 -1.76 -41.33
N SER A 4 32.72 -0.54 -40.84
CA SER A 4 31.93 0.10 -39.79
C SER A 4 30.44 0.10 -40.12
N PHE A 5 29.61 -0.41 -39.22
CA PHE A 5 28.18 -0.09 -39.17
C PHE A 5 27.88 0.61 -37.85
N SER A 6 27.64 1.91 -37.98
CA SER A 6 27.14 2.80 -36.93
C SER A 6 25.66 2.51 -36.69
N PRO A 7 25.16 2.28 -35.46
CA PRO A 7 23.74 2.33 -35.20
C PRO A 7 23.32 3.79 -35.05
N ALA A 8 22.42 4.21 -35.92
CA ALA A 8 21.81 5.53 -35.88
C ALA A 8 21.11 5.75 -34.54
N VAL A 9 21.61 6.73 -33.77
CA VAL A 9 20.92 7.32 -32.63
C VAL A 9 19.70 8.06 -33.19
N GLY A 10 18.54 7.41 -33.11
CA GLY A 10 17.27 8.08 -33.30
C GLY A 10 17.03 9.01 -32.12
N HIS A 11 17.37 10.29 -32.28
CA HIS A 11 16.87 11.34 -31.40
C HIS A 11 15.34 11.37 -31.49
N PHE A 12 14.66 10.66 -30.60
CA PHE A 12 13.27 10.97 -30.27
C PHE A 12 13.28 12.27 -29.47
N GLN A 13 13.03 13.38 -30.15
CA GLN A 13 12.49 14.57 -29.49
C GLN A 13 11.14 14.15 -28.88
N ALA A 14 11.16 13.86 -27.58
CA ALA A 14 9.96 13.94 -26.77
C ALA A 14 9.35 15.31 -27.03
N SER A 15 8.14 15.35 -27.60
CA SER A 15 7.46 16.61 -27.82
C SER A 15 7.34 17.29 -26.46
N ALA A 16 7.93 18.47 -26.33
CA ALA A 16 7.72 19.35 -25.18
C ALA A 16 6.23 19.32 -24.82
N GLU A 17 5.95 19.06 -23.55
CA GLU A 17 4.63 19.22 -22.96
C GLU A 17 4.05 20.53 -23.50
N ARG A 18 2.97 20.45 -24.28
CA ARG A 18 2.20 21.66 -24.55
C ARG A 18 1.73 22.13 -23.18
N PRO A 19 2.04 23.37 -22.76
CA PRO A 19 1.47 23.89 -21.54
C PRO A 19 -0.04 23.73 -21.66
N VAL A 20 -0.66 23.06 -20.69
CA VAL A 20 -2.11 23.08 -20.53
C VAL A 20 -2.45 24.54 -20.25
N HIS A 21 -2.76 25.29 -21.31
CA HIS A 21 -3.31 26.62 -21.16
C HIS A 21 -4.57 26.46 -20.30
N PRO A 22 -4.70 27.16 -19.17
CA PRO A 22 -5.98 27.18 -18.47
C PRO A 22 -6.98 27.75 -19.47
N ARG A 23 -7.99 26.97 -19.87
CA ARG A 23 -9.17 27.58 -20.45
C ARG A 23 -9.64 28.60 -19.43
N SER A 24 -9.74 29.86 -19.84
CA SER A 24 -10.25 30.92 -19.00
C SER A 24 -11.59 30.46 -18.42
N PHE A 25 -11.67 30.34 -17.09
CA PHE A 25 -12.94 30.11 -16.41
C PHE A 25 -13.95 31.14 -16.94
N PRO A 26 -15.21 30.74 -17.18
CA PRO A 26 -16.22 31.70 -17.60
C PRO A 26 -16.24 32.88 -16.62
N PRO A 27 -16.42 34.12 -17.11
CA PRO A 27 -16.38 35.29 -16.25
C PRO A 27 -17.34 35.10 -15.07
N LEU A 28 -16.95 35.57 -13.87
CA LEU A 28 -17.73 35.43 -12.62
C LEU A 28 -19.23 35.75 -12.79
N SER A 29 -19.58 36.62 -13.74
CA SER A 29 -20.96 36.96 -14.12
C SER A 29 -21.77 35.79 -14.72
N ARG A 30 -21.16 34.92 -15.53
CA ARG A 30 -21.81 33.70 -16.09
C ARG A 30 -21.95 32.60 -15.04
N LEU A 31 -20.97 32.45 -14.17
CA LEU A 31 -21.06 31.60 -12.98
C LEU A 31 -22.18 32.10 -12.06
N ALA A 32 -22.27 33.40 -11.80
CA ALA A 32 -23.34 33.98 -10.99
C ALA A 32 -24.75 33.78 -11.57
N SER A 33 -24.93 33.90 -12.90
CA SER A 33 -26.24 33.64 -13.54
C SER A 33 -26.63 32.16 -13.50
N SER A 34 -25.66 31.26 -13.71
CA SER A 34 -25.91 29.81 -13.62
C SER A 34 -26.20 29.41 -12.17
N PHE A 35 -25.38 29.90 -11.23
CA PHE A 35 -25.55 29.72 -9.80
C PHE A 35 -26.93 30.23 -9.32
N SER A 36 -27.38 31.40 -9.78
CA SER A 36 -28.73 31.92 -9.45
C SER A 36 -29.85 30.96 -9.86
N SER A 37 -29.77 30.34 -11.04
CA SER A 37 -30.80 29.41 -11.52
C SER A 37 -30.86 28.09 -10.73
N PHE A 38 -29.74 27.66 -10.15
CA PHE A 38 -29.67 26.47 -9.28
C PHE A 38 -30.00 26.78 -7.81
N VAL A 39 -29.66 27.98 -7.34
CA VAL A 39 -29.84 28.40 -5.93
C VAL A 39 -31.26 28.86 -5.65
N GLN A 40 -31.94 29.50 -6.61
CA GLN A 40 -33.33 29.98 -6.43
C GLN A 40 -34.32 28.87 -6.00
N PRO A 41 -34.34 27.70 -6.65
CA PRO A 41 -35.19 26.59 -6.22
C PRO A 41 -34.89 26.11 -4.80
N VAL A 42 -33.60 26.02 -4.43
CA VAL A 42 -33.17 25.60 -3.09
C VAL A 42 -33.58 26.62 -2.03
N LEU A 43 -33.40 27.92 -2.30
CA LEU A 43 -33.84 29.01 -1.42
C LEU A 43 -35.37 29.04 -1.26
N GLN A 44 -36.13 28.76 -2.33
CA GLN A 44 -37.58 28.65 -2.27
C GLN A 44 -38.03 27.46 -1.40
N GLU A 45 -37.31 26.35 -1.43
CA GLU A 45 -37.59 25.17 -0.61
C GLU A 45 -37.26 25.40 0.87
N LEU A 46 -36.12 26.06 1.16
CA LEU A 46 -35.75 26.49 2.51
C LEU A 46 -36.74 27.51 3.10
N ARG A 47 -37.27 28.42 2.28
CA ARG A 47 -38.32 29.37 2.68
C ARG A 47 -39.66 28.69 3.01
N ARG A 48 -39.91 27.47 2.51
CA ARG A 48 -41.11 26.67 2.80
C ARG A 48 -40.97 25.80 4.07
N ALA A 49 -39.76 25.63 4.59
CA ALA A 49 -39.48 24.84 5.79
C ALA A 49 -40.27 25.26 7.06
N PRO A 50 -40.58 26.55 7.31
CA PRO A 50 -41.34 26.95 8.50
C PRO A 50 -42.86 26.71 8.39
N ALA A 51 -43.38 26.40 7.21
CA ALA A 51 -44.83 26.43 6.97
C ALA A 51 -45.52 25.06 7.15
N LEU A 52 -44.77 23.95 7.15
CA LEU A 52 -45.30 22.59 7.19
C LEU A 52 -44.30 21.66 7.92
N ALA A 53 -44.68 21.16 9.10
CA ALA A 53 -44.12 19.99 9.83
C ALA A 53 -43.22 20.21 11.07
N THR A 54 -43.07 19.11 11.83
CA THR A 54 -42.30 18.96 13.08
C THR A 54 -40.81 19.28 12.89
N SER A 55 -40.09 19.56 13.99
CA SER A 55 -38.65 19.93 13.96
C SER A 55 -37.77 18.94 13.19
N GLU A 56 -38.12 17.64 13.22
CA GLU A 56 -37.42 16.57 12.51
C GLU A 56 -37.62 16.62 10.99
N MET A 57 -38.84 16.88 10.51
CA MET A 57 -39.11 17.05 9.08
C MET A 57 -38.46 18.32 8.53
N ALA A 58 -38.51 19.43 9.28
CA ALA A 58 -37.82 20.66 8.92
C ALA A 58 -36.30 20.45 8.84
N GLY A 59 -35.70 19.74 9.81
CA GLY A 59 -34.27 19.39 9.79
C GLY A 59 -33.88 18.54 8.57
N ASN A 60 -34.70 17.54 8.22
CA ASN A 60 -34.48 16.70 7.04
C ASN A 60 -34.59 17.48 5.73
N LEU A 61 -35.53 18.42 5.62
CA LEU A 61 -35.68 19.28 4.45
C LEU A 61 -34.48 20.21 4.28
N VAL A 62 -34.04 20.85 5.37
CA VAL A 62 -32.86 21.73 5.38
C VAL A 62 -31.61 20.96 4.95
N LYS A 63 -31.39 19.75 5.50
CA LYS A 63 -30.25 18.89 5.14
C LYS A 63 -30.25 18.49 3.67
N ARG A 64 -31.43 18.19 3.09
CA ARG A 64 -31.56 17.87 1.65
C ARG A 64 -31.30 19.09 0.77
N ALA A 65 -31.83 20.25 1.15
CA ALA A 65 -31.63 21.50 0.43
C ALA A 65 -30.15 21.93 0.46
N SER A 66 -29.50 21.89 1.63
CA SER A 66 -28.08 22.19 1.78
C SER A 66 -27.20 21.20 1.00
N GLY A 67 -27.52 19.90 1.03
CA GLY A 67 -26.80 18.90 0.25
C GLY A 67 -26.87 19.14 -1.25
N ARG A 68 -28.04 19.52 -1.79
CA ARG A 68 -28.18 19.89 -3.22
C ARG A 68 -27.37 21.12 -3.56
N LEU A 69 -27.41 22.16 -2.71
CA LEU A 69 -26.62 23.37 -2.92
C LEU A 69 -25.11 23.06 -2.98
N LEU A 70 -24.61 22.27 -2.03
CA LEU A 70 -23.20 21.88 -1.98
C LEU A 70 -22.80 21.03 -3.20
N ASN A 71 -23.67 20.14 -3.67
CA ASN A 71 -23.42 19.39 -4.89
C ASN A 71 -23.34 20.32 -6.11
N SER A 72 -24.26 21.29 -6.25
CA SER A 72 -24.22 22.26 -7.33
C SER A 72 -22.97 23.16 -7.28
N ILE A 73 -22.49 23.52 -6.09
CA ILE A 73 -21.20 24.23 -5.94
C ILE A 73 -20.07 23.40 -6.55
N VAL A 74 -20.02 22.10 -6.27
CA VAL A 74 -18.95 21.26 -6.81
C VAL A 74 -19.11 21.03 -8.31
N GLU A 75 -20.31 20.77 -8.80
CA GLU A 75 -20.57 20.55 -10.23
C GLU A 75 -20.28 21.78 -11.11
N LEU A 76 -20.50 22.99 -10.58
CA LEU A 76 -20.24 24.23 -11.32
C LEU A 76 -18.83 24.79 -11.09
N GLY A 77 -18.24 24.49 -9.93
CA GLY A 77 -16.98 25.07 -9.47
C GLY A 77 -15.75 24.20 -9.70
N PHE A 78 -15.92 22.90 -9.91
CA PHE A 78 -14.83 21.93 -10.06
C PHE A 78 -15.01 21.12 -11.35
N GLU A 79 -13.93 21.04 -12.12
CA GLU A 79 -13.84 20.19 -13.30
C GLU A 79 -12.98 18.97 -12.98
N PHE A 80 -13.60 17.79 -13.04
CA PHE A 80 -12.91 16.51 -12.90
C PHE A 80 -12.20 16.14 -14.20
N SER A 81 -11.00 15.61 -14.07
CA SER A 81 -10.24 15.06 -15.19
C SER A 81 -9.54 13.77 -14.79
N ASP A 82 -9.44 12.85 -15.75
CA ASP A 82 -8.68 11.62 -15.59
C ASP A 82 -7.18 11.95 -15.57
N GLN A 83 -6.44 11.21 -14.74
CA GLN A 83 -5.00 11.10 -14.80
C GLN A 83 -4.65 9.88 -15.67
N PRO A 84 -4.44 10.06 -16.99
CA PRO A 84 -4.22 8.93 -17.89
C PRO A 84 -2.90 8.21 -17.57
N TRP A 85 -2.93 6.89 -17.72
CA TRP A 85 -1.73 6.06 -17.82
C TRP A 85 -1.12 6.27 -19.21
N LEU A 86 -0.26 7.28 -19.35
CA LEU A 86 0.17 7.81 -20.65
C LEU A 86 1.21 6.95 -21.34
N LEU A 87 1.96 6.15 -20.58
CA LEU A 87 3.08 5.37 -21.12
C LEU A 87 2.67 3.91 -21.32
N PRO A 88 3.07 3.26 -22.42
CA PRO A 88 2.89 1.81 -22.58
C PRO A 88 3.47 1.00 -21.41
N SER A 89 4.56 1.50 -20.82
CA SER A 89 5.19 0.95 -19.62
C SER A 89 4.35 1.10 -18.35
N GLN A 90 3.22 1.80 -18.37
CA GLN A 90 2.27 1.92 -17.26
C GLN A 90 1.01 1.05 -17.47
N SER A 91 0.90 0.34 -18.59
CA SER A 91 -0.33 -0.37 -18.98
C SER A 91 -0.85 -1.35 -17.91
N ASN A 92 0.02 -2.04 -17.16
CA ASN A 92 -0.45 -2.94 -16.11
C ASN A 92 -0.89 -2.23 -14.81
N PHE A 93 -0.78 -0.91 -14.68
CA PHE A 93 -1.43 -0.13 -13.62
C PHE A 93 -2.88 0.24 -13.96
N GLU A 94 -3.30 0.07 -15.22
CA GLU A 94 -4.69 0.30 -15.61
C GLU A 94 -5.63 -0.62 -14.83
N PRO A 95 -6.85 -0.17 -14.49
CA PRO A 95 -7.82 -1.00 -13.80
C PRO A 95 -8.30 -2.16 -14.66
N VAL A 96 -8.85 -3.18 -14.00
CA VAL A 96 -9.57 -4.29 -14.63
C VAL A 96 -11.01 -4.36 -14.14
N GLU A 97 -11.84 -4.98 -14.96
CA GLU A 97 -13.23 -5.28 -14.60
C GLU A 97 -13.32 -6.47 -13.66
N GLU A 98 -14.36 -6.48 -12.83
CA GLU A 98 -14.73 -7.59 -11.98
C GLU A 98 -15.21 -8.79 -12.82
N ILE A 99 -14.78 -10.01 -12.48
CA ILE A 99 -15.38 -11.23 -13.03
C ILE A 99 -16.78 -11.39 -12.44
N ALA A 100 -17.80 -11.35 -13.30
CA ALA A 100 -19.17 -11.60 -12.90
C ALA A 100 -19.40 -13.10 -12.61
N GLY A 101 -20.12 -13.39 -11.53
CA GLY A 101 -20.58 -14.75 -11.19
C GLY A 101 -19.59 -15.53 -10.31
N GLU A 102 -19.49 -16.83 -10.58
CA GLU A 102 -18.65 -17.75 -9.80
C GLU A 102 -17.16 -17.66 -10.16
N ALA A 103 -16.32 -18.19 -9.27
CA ALA A 103 -14.88 -18.28 -9.50
C ALA A 103 -14.57 -19.15 -10.72
N VAL A 104 -13.55 -18.75 -11.49
CA VAL A 104 -13.13 -19.45 -12.70
C VAL A 104 -12.10 -20.50 -12.35
N VAL A 105 -12.35 -21.77 -12.69
CA VAL A 105 -11.36 -22.85 -12.52
C VAL A 105 -10.16 -22.58 -13.44
N VAL A 106 -8.96 -22.56 -12.85
CA VAL A 106 -7.70 -22.30 -13.55
C VAL A 106 -7.08 -23.65 -13.95
N GLY A 107 -7.20 -23.99 -15.22
CA GLY A 107 -6.70 -25.26 -15.77
C GLY A 107 -5.32 -25.18 -16.43
N ASP A 108 -4.86 -23.97 -16.77
CA ASP A 108 -3.56 -23.77 -17.42
C ASP A 108 -2.45 -23.73 -16.35
N LEU A 109 -1.86 -24.90 -16.09
CA LEU A 109 -0.82 -25.17 -15.09
C LEU A 109 0.43 -25.73 -15.78
N GLU A 110 1.56 -25.07 -15.59
CA GLU A 110 2.88 -25.60 -15.85
C GLU A 110 3.52 -26.05 -14.53
N GLY A 111 4.16 -27.23 -14.51
CA GLY A 111 4.70 -27.83 -13.28
C GLY A 111 3.65 -28.60 -12.47
N GLU A 112 3.89 -28.77 -11.17
CA GLU A 112 3.01 -29.54 -10.27
C GLU A 112 2.92 -28.86 -8.91
N ILE A 113 1.70 -28.81 -8.35
CA ILE A 113 1.50 -28.33 -6.97
C ILE A 113 2.04 -29.41 -6.02
N PRO A 114 2.96 -29.08 -5.11
CA PRO A 114 3.49 -30.03 -4.15
C PRO A 114 2.37 -30.66 -3.29
N ASP A 115 2.47 -31.96 -3.00
CA ASP A 115 1.47 -32.71 -2.23
C ASP A 115 1.24 -32.16 -0.81
N ASP A 116 2.26 -31.53 -0.26
CA ASP A 116 2.34 -30.92 1.07
C ASP A 116 2.05 -29.41 1.06
N PHE A 117 1.69 -28.85 -0.10
CA PHE A 117 1.14 -27.51 -0.20
C PHE A 117 -0.20 -27.45 0.54
N PRO A 118 -0.48 -26.40 1.34
CA PRO A 118 -1.73 -26.32 2.10
C PRO A 118 -2.92 -25.93 1.21
N GLU A 119 -4.11 -26.45 1.54
CA GLU A 119 -5.37 -25.85 1.08
C GLU A 119 -5.56 -24.46 1.70
N GLY A 120 -6.16 -23.55 0.96
CA GLY A 120 -6.33 -22.16 1.40
C GLY A 120 -6.56 -21.20 0.26
N VAL A 121 -6.46 -19.90 0.56
CA VAL A 121 -6.67 -18.83 -0.41
C VAL A 121 -5.48 -17.89 -0.40
N TYR A 122 -4.83 -17.75 -1.55
CA TYR A 122 -3.88 -16.68 -1.81
C TYR A 122 -4.65 -15.46 -2.28
N ILE A 123 -4.63 -14.39 -1.50
CA ILE A 123 -5.39 -13.16 -1.78
C ILE A 123 -4.47 -11.94 -1.73
N ARG A 124 -4.64 -11.04 -2.69
CA ARG A 124 -3.93 -9.78 -2.77
C ARG A 124 -4.89 -8.62 -2.96
N ASN A 125 -4.53 -7.47 -2.39
CA ASN A 125 -5.24 -6.22 -2.57
C ASN A 125 -4.41 -5.20 -3.36
N GLY A 126 -5.07 -4.28 -4.05
CA GLY A 126 -4.43 -3.21 -4.80
C GLY A 126 -5.42 -2.15 -5.24
N SER A 127 -4.89 -1.00 -5.67
CA SER A 127 -5.69 0.05 -6.28
C SER A 127 -6.23 -0.38 -7.64
N ASN A 128 -7.51 -0.09 -7.89
CA ASN A 128 -8.18 -0.33 -9.16
C ASN A 128 -9.24 0.76 -9.39
N PRO A 129 -8.88 1.95 -9.90
CA PRO A 129 -9.81 3.08 -10.02
C PRO A 129 -11.10 2.72 -10.76
N MET A 130 -12.25 2.91 -10.10
CA MET A 130 -13.57 2.47 -10.62
C MET A 130 -13.93 3.12 -11.96
N PHE A 131 -13.50 4.38 -12.16
CA PHE A 131 -13.83 5.17 -13.34
C PHE A 131 -12.74 5.14 -14.42
N GLY A 132 -11.92 4.10 -14.45
CA GLY A 132 -10.91 3.88 -15.50
C GLY A 132 -9.57 4.55 -15.24
N ALA A 133 -9.53 5.61 -14.44
CA ALA A 133 -8.32 6.33 -14.08
C ALA A 133 -8.42 6.99 -12.70
N LEU A 134 -7.26 7.31 -12.13
CA LEU A 134 -7.16 8.22 -10.99
C LEU A 134 -7.68 9.60 -11.39
N GLN A 135 -8.19 10.34 -10.42
CA GLN A 135 -8.93 11.59 -10.66
C GLN A 135 -8.12 12.81 -10.23
N SER A 136 -8.28 13.88 -10.98
CA SER A 136 -7.91 15.25 -10.59
C SER A 136 -9.15 16.12 -10.61
N ALA A 137 -9.14 17.19 -9.84
CA ALA A 137 -10.17 18.21 -9.83
C ALA A 137 -9.51 19.59 -9.88
N SER A 138 -9.89 20.39 -10.87
CA SER A 138 -9.41 21.75 -11.05
C SER A 138 -10.52 22.76 -10.75
N SER A 139 -10.17 23.89 -10.15
CA SER A 139 -11.11 24.97 -9.83
C SER A 139 -10.38 26.31 -9.79
N VAL A 140 -11.12 27.38 -9.50
CA VAL A 140 -10.54 28.70 -9.20
C VAL A 140 -9.67 28.71 -7.94
N LEU A 141 -9.75 27.65 -7.11
CA LEU A 141 -8.94 27.46 -5.91
C LEU A 141 -7.65 26.67 -6.17
N GLY A 142 -7.41 26.24 -7.42
CA GLY A 142 -6.24 25.45 -7.81
C GLY A 142 -6.60 24.02 -8.24
N LEU A 143 -5.57 23.18 -8.30
CA LEU A 143 -5.63 21.77 -8.68
C LEU A 143 -5.53 20.88 -7.42
N SER A 144 -6.31 19.81 -7.39
CA SER A 144 -6.15 18.70 -6.44
C SER A 144 -6.18 17.38 -7.19
N SER A 145 -5.32 16.44 -6.85
CA SER A 145 -5.12 15.18 -7.56
C SER A 145 -5.00 14.00 -6.60
N GLU A 146 -5.50 12.85 -7.03
CA GLU A 146 -5.25 11.56 -6.38
C GLU A 146 -3.78 11.14 -6.62
N THR A 147 -3.14 10.57 -5.61
CA THR A 147 -1.81 9.97 -5.75
C THR A 147 -1.88 8.60 -6.40
N TRP A 148 -0.75 8.05 -6.87
CA TRP A 148 -0.69 6.73 -7.49
C TRP A 148 -1.07 5.57 -6.55
N LEU A 149 -1.14 5.82 -5.25
CA LEU A 149 -1.55 4.88 -4.21
C LEU A 149 -3.05 4.88 -3.94
N GLU A 150 -3.74 5.93 -4.36
CA GLU A 150 -5.19 6.06 -4.21
C GLU A 150 -5.92 5.22 -5.26
N GLY A 151 -7.25 5.16 -5.14
CA GLY A 151 -8.14 4.33 -5.95
C GLY A 151 -8.79 3.21 -5.15
N GLU A 152 -9.91 2.71 -5.67
CA GLU A 152 -10.74 1.74 -4.96
C GLU A 152 -10.06 0.36 -4.90
N GLY A 153 -10.19 -0.33 -3.77
CA GLY A 153 -9.57 -1.64 -3.55
C GLY A 153 -10.25 -2.75 -4.34
N MET A 154 -9.45 -3.51 -5.09
CA MET A 154 -9.86 -4.75 -5.73
C MET A 154 -9.04 -5.93 -5.20
N LEU A 155 -9.77 -6.93 -4.72
CA LEU A 155 -9.21 -8.21 -4.28
C LEU A 155 -9.01 -9.12 -5.49
N HIS A 156 -7.87 -9.80 -5.53
CA HIS A 156 -7.59 -10.90 -6.45
C HIS A 156 -7.25 -12.14 -5.62
N ALA A 157 -8.00 -13.22 -5.79
CA ALA A 157 -7.85 -14.43 -4.99
C ALA A 157 -7.71 -15.69 -5.84
N LEU A 158 -6.78 -16.56 -5.48
CA LEU A 158 -6.69 -17.94 -5.93
C LEU A 158 -7.00 -18.88 -4.77
N SER A 159 -8.03 -19.70 -4.92
CA SER A 159 -8.40 -20.73 -3.95
C SER A 159 -7.80 -22.07 -4.35
N PHE A 160 -7.16 -22.74 -3.40
CA PHE A 160 -6.54 -24.05 -3.54
C PHE A 160 -7.30 -25.07 -2.70
N SER A 161 -7.81 -26.11 -3.36
CA SER A 161 -8.57 -27.19 -2.71
C SER A 161 -8.19 -28.55 -3.27
N ARG A 162 -8.23 -29.60 -2.48
CA ARG A 162 -8.00 -30.96 -2.99
C ARG A 162 -9.27 -31.48 -3.66
N SER A 163 -9.14 -31.99 -4.88
CA SER A 163 -10.21 -32.68 -5.58
C SER A 163 -10.57 -33.95 -4.79
N GLY A 164 -11.75 -33.97 -4.16
CA GLY A 164 -12.21 -35.13 -3.41
C GLY A 164 -12.14 -36.41 -4.25
N GLY A 165 -11.54 -37.47 -3.70
CA GLY A 165 -11.37 -38.75 -4.39
C GLY A 165 -12.71 -39.42 -4.70
N CYS A 166 -13.30 -39.09 -5.84
CA CYS A 166 -14.32 -39.89 -6.53
C CYS A 166 -14.18 -39.60 -8.03
N GLY A 167 -13.88 -40.64 -8.80
CA GLY A 167 -13.63 -40.55 -10.24
C GLY A 167 -14.74 -39.82 -10.98
N GLY A 168 -14.39 -38.66 -11.53
CA GLY A 168 -15.21 -37.89 -12.44
C GLY A 168 -14.28 -37.05 -13.30
N SER A 169 -13.97 -37.55 -14.50
CA SER A 169 -13.24 -36.81 -15.52
C SER A 169 -14.01 -35.54 -15.87
N ASN A 170 -13.55 -34.39 -15.38
CA ASN A 170 -13.49 -33.09 -16.06
C ASN A 170 -13.17 -31.99 -15.03
N GLY A 171 -11.92 -31.53 -14.96
CA GLY A 171 -11.59 -30.22 -14.38
C GLY A 171 -10.35 -30.08 -13.50
N SER A 172 -9.66 -31.16 -13.11
CA SER A 172 -8.49 -31.04 -12.23
C SER A 172 -7.24 -30.60 -13.00
N ALA A 173 -6.66 -29.47 -12.60
CA ALA A 173 -5.24 -29.21 -12.81
C ALA A 173 -4.45 -30.31 -12.06
N GLY A 174 -3.39 -30.82 -12.67
CA GLY A 174 -2.68 -32.04 -12.24
C GLY A 174 -2.44 -32.18 -10.73
N GLY A 175 -2.47 -33.42 -10.22
CA GLY A 175 -2.11 -33.75 -8.84
C GLY A 175 -3.27 -33.84 -7.83
N GLY A 176 -4.53 -33.89 -8.28
CA GLY A 176 -5.69 -33.95 -7.38
C GLY A 176 -6.02 -32.62 -6.73
N TRP A 177 -5.72 -31.51 -7.41
CA TRP A 177 -6.01 -30.15 -6.97
C TRP A 177 -7.08 -29.48 -7.86
N THR A 178 -7.89 -28.64 -7.23
CA THR A 178 -8.79 -27.71 -7.90
C THR A 178 -8.41 -26.30 -7.47
N VAL A 179 -7.96 -25.51 -8.46
CA VAL A 179 -7.57 -24.11 -8.29
C VAL A 179 -8.58 -23.21 -8.99
N SER A 180 -9.10 -22.20 -8.29
CA SER A 180 -10.06 -21.25 -8.86
C SER A 180 -9.65 -19.80 -8.60
N TYR A 181 -9.95 -18.92 -9.54
CA TYR A 181 -9.61 -17.50 -9.50
C TYR A 181 -10.86 -16.62 -9.48
N LYS A 182 -10.85 -15.59 -8.64
CA LYS A 182 -11.88 -14.53 -8.61
C LYS A 182 -11.24 -13.18 -8.29
N ASN A 183 -11.78 -12.12 -8.87
CA ASN A 183 -11.53 -10.76 -8.44
C ASN A 183 -12.83 -10.06 -8.06
N CYS A 184 -12.79 -9.17 -7.06
CA CYS A 184 -13.95 -8.43 -6.60
C CYS A 184 -13.56 -7.08 -5.99
N PHE A 185 -14.35 -6.04 -6.26
CA PHE A 185 -14.20 -4.77 -5.56
C PHE A 185 -14.62 -4.89 -4.10
N VAL A 186 -13.82 -4.31 -3.21
CA VAL A 186 -14.27 -4.06 -1.83
C VAL A 186 -15.40 -3.03 -1.89
N GLN A 187 -16.58 -3.44 -1.43
CA GLN A 187 -17.78 -2.61 -1.46
C GLN A 187 -17.75 -1.62 -0.28
N SER A 188 -16.79 -0.69 -0.26
CA SER A 188 -16.74 0.38 0.74
C SER A 188 -17.94 1.31 0.64
N ASP A 189 -18.24 2.09 1.68
CA ASP A 189 -19.40 3.00 1.65
C ASP A 189 -19.22 4.06 0.55
N THR A 190 -17.99 4.55 0.37
CA THR A 190 -17.67 5.52 -0.68
C THR A 190 -17.72 4.88 -2.06
N PHE A 191 -17.25 3.64 -2.21
CA PHE A 191 -17.41 2.86 -3.46
C PHE A 191 -18.89 2.72 -3.83
N ARG A 192 -19.73 2.26 -2.89
CA ARG A 192 -21.18 2.11 -3.12
C ARG A 192 -21.85 3.44 -3.46
N LEU A 193 -21.40 4.52 -2.82
CA LEU A 193 -21.92 5.87 -3.06
C LEU A 193 -21.62 6.33 -4.50
N GLU A 194 -20.37 6.26 -4.94
CA GLU A 194 -19.97 6.72 -6.28
C GLU A 194 -20.50 5.78 -7.37
N ARG A 195 -20.55 4.47 -7.12
CA ARG A 195 -21.21 3.50 -8.02
C ARG A 195 -22.67 3.84 -8.26
N ARG A 196 -23.40 4.26 -7.21
CA ARG A 196 -24.80 4.71 -7.34
C ARG A 196 -24.92 6.01 -8.13
N LEU A 197 -23.97 6.94 -7.96
CA LEU A 197 -23.94 8.22 -8.68
C LEU A 197 -23.43 8.09 -10.12
N ARG A 198 -22.72 6.99 -10.45
CA ARG A 198 -22.14 6.69 -11.77
C ARG A 198 -21.16 7.76 -12.28
N ARG A 199 -20.45 8.41 -11.36
CA ARG A 199 -19.41 9.40 -11.67
C ARG A 199 -18.47 9.62 -10.48
N PRO A 200 -17.23 10.09 -10.72
CA PRO A 200 -16.40 10.68 -9.69
C PRO A 200 -17.16 11.78 -8.95
N SER A 201 -17.12 11.77 -7.62
CA SER A 201 -17.88 12.68 -6.77
C SER A 201 -17.06 13.24 -5.60
N PHE A 202 -16.13 12.46 -5.05
CA PHE A 202 -15.16 12.91 -4.05
C PHE A 202 -14.06 13.74 -4.72
N LEU A 203 -13.81 14.94 -4.19
CA LEU A 203 -12.67 15.75 -4.60
C LEU A 203 -11.38 15.14 -4.01
N PRO A 204 -10.26 15.05 -4.75
CA PRO A 204 -9.00 14.56 -4.22
C PRO A 204 -8.47 15.43 -3.07
N THR A 205 -7.76 14.82 -2.11
CA THR A 205 -7.42 15.50 -0.83
C THR A 205 -5.97 15.38 -0.40
N ILE A 206 -5.10 14.78 -1.22
CA ILE A 206 -3.72 14.48 -0.84
C ILE A 206 -2.72 15.39 -1.56
N GLU A 207 -2.77 15.44 -2.89
CA GLU A 207 -1.79 16.15 -3.72
C GLU A 207 -2.43 17.37 -4.42
N GLY A 208 -1.69 18.49 -4.51
CA GLY A 208 -2.15 19.70 -5.20
C GLY A 208 -2.02 20.98 -4.38
N ASP A 209 -2.67 22.03 -4.87
CA ASP A 209 -2.70 23.35 -4.24
C ASP A 209 -3.39 23.28 -2.87
N ALA A 210 -2.75 23.88 -1.86
CA ALA A 210 -3.24 23.86 -0.49
C ALA A 210 -4.68 24.37 -0.35
N THR A 211 -5.04 25.43 -1.08
CA THR A 211 -6.40 25.98 -1.11
C THR A 211 -7.42 25.01 -1.70
N SER A 212 -7.04 24.26 -2.74
CA SER A 212 -7.88 23.23 -3.34
C SER A 212 -8.09 22.06 -2.39
N ILE A 213 -7.01 21.59 -1.73
CA ILE A 213 -7.05 20.50 -0.73
C ILE A 213 -7.96 20.87 0.44
N VAL A 214 -7.81 22.06 1.02
CA VAL A 214 -8.65 22.52 2.15
C VAL A 214 -10.13 22.57 1.74
N ALA A 215 -10.41 23.08 0.54
CA ALA A 215 -11.78 23.10 0.01
C ALA A 215 -12.33 21.70 -0.23
N ALA A 216 -11.52 20.79 -0.79
CA ALA A 216 -11.88 19.40 -1.03
C ALA A 216 -12.24 18.67 0.27
N LEU A 217 -11.39 18.75 1.30
CA LEU A 217 -11.65 18.17 2.62
C LEU A 217 -12.99 18.67 3.22
N LEU A 218 -13.21 19.98 3.19
CA LEU A 218 -14.43 20.61 3.71
C LEU A 218 -15.68 20.20 2.92
N LEU A 219 -15.62 20.31 1.59
CA LEU A 219 -16.76 20.02 0.71
C LEU A 219 -17.11 18.54 0.71
N ASN A 220 -16.13 17.64 0.78
CA ASN A 220 -16.38 16.21 0.94
C ASN A 220 -17.07 15.93 2.29
N GLN A 221 -16.55 16.51 3.39
CA GLN A 221 -17.15 16.35 4.71
C GLN A 221 -18.59 16.85 4.77
N LEU A 222 -18.87 18.02 4.18
CA LEU A 222 -20.22 18.60 4.19
C LEU A 222 -21.20 17.85 3.27
N ARG A 223 -20.73 17.30 2.14
CA ARG A 223 -21.59 16.57 1.18
C ARG A 223 -21.85 15.13 1.60
N PHE A 224 -20.83 14.43 2.08
CA PHE A 224 -20.86 12.99 2.27
C PHE A 224 -20.64 12.55 3.71
N GLY A 225 -20.27 13.47 4.61
CA GLY A 225 -19.90 13.13 5.99
C GLY A 225 -18.54 12.45 6.12
N LYS A 226 -17.77 12.37 5.02
CA LYS A 226 -16.44 11.77 4.94
C LYS A 226 -15.51 12.75 4.23
N MET A 227 -14.30 12.97 4.75
CA MET A 227 -13.33 13.90 4.16
C MET A 227 -12.70 13.36 2.86
N HIS A 228 -12.56 12.04 2.77
CA HIS A 228 -11.85 11.33 1.70
C HIS A 228 -12.53 10.00 1.37
N LYS A 229 -12.12 9.37 0.27
CA LYS A 229 -12.61 8.04 -0.13
C LYS A 229 -12.07 6.95 0.79
N GLU A 230 -12.89 5.94 1.06
CA GLU A 230 -12.46 4.73 1.76
C GLU A 230 -11.91 3.74 0.75
N MET A 231 -10.58 3.73 0.62
CA MET A 231 -9.89 3.02 -0.46
C MET A 231 -9.96 1.51 -0.28
N SER A 232 -9.69 1.00 0.93
CA SER A 232 -9.61 -0.43 1.23
C SER A 232 -8.70 -1.21 0.27
N ASN A 233 -7.61 -0.60 -0.19
CA ASN A 233 -6.80 -1.11 -1.31
C ASN A 233 -5.45 -1.68 -0.87
N THR A 234 -4.99 -1.40 0.35
CA THR A 234 -3.59 -1.53 0.73
C THR A 234 -3.20 -2.98 1.05
N GLY A 235 -4.02 -3.70 1.81
CA GLY A 235 -3.70 -5.09 2.17
C GLY A 235 -4.91 -5.90 2.60
N VAL A 236 -4.61 -7.14 3.00
CA VAL A 236 -5.54 -8.09 3.61
C VAL A 236 -4.86 -8.73 4.82
N PHE A 237 -5.59 -8.93 5.91
CA PHE A 237 -5.10 -9.69 7.06
C PHE A 237 -6.20 -10.56 7.65
N GLU A 238 -5.79 -11.62 8.35
CA GLU A 238 -6.70 -12.50 9.10
C GLU A 238 -6.50 -12.29 10.61
N HIS A 239 -7.60 -12.20 11.34
CA HIS A 239 -7.58 -12.25 12.80
C HIS A 239 -8.82 -12.97 13.35
N SER A 240 -8.60 -13.97 14.20
CA SER A 240 -9.65 -14.76 14.85
C SER A 240 -10.64 -15.43 13.89
N GLY A 241 -10.15 -15.99 12.79
CA GLY A 241 -10.92 -16.67 11.74
C GLY A 241 -11.66 -15.71 10.79
N ARG A 242 -11.41 -14.40 10.89
CA ARG A 242 -12.06 -13.36 10.09
C ARG A 242 -11.03 -12.65 9.24
N VAL A 243 -11.40 -12.35 8.00
CA VAL A 243 -10.51 -11.75 7.02
C VAL A 243 -10.94 -10.32 6.76
N PHE A 244 -9.98 -9.40 6.67
CA PHE A 244 -10.25 -7.98 6.53
C PHE A 244 -9.42 -7.36 5.42
N SER A 245 -10.04 -6.52 4.59
CA SER A 245 -9.33 -5.56 3.74
C SER A 245 -9.06 -4.27 4.51
N ILE A 246 -7.91 -3.65 4.25
CA ILE A 246 -7.42 -2.54 5.06
C ILE A 246 -6.75 -1.45 4.21
N SER A 247 -6.89 -0.21 4.69
CA SER A 247 -6.17 0.98 4.24
C SER A 247 -6.13 2.00 5.38
N GLU A 248 -5.14 2.89 5.37
CA GLU A 248 -4.76 3.77 6.51
C GLU A 248 -5.81 4.82 6.91
N ASN A 249 -6.84 5.00 6.10
CA ASN A 249 -7.72 6.16 6.18
C ASN A 249 -9.16 5.81 6.61
N HIS A 250 -9.46 4.54 6.93
CA HIS A 250 -10.75 4.10 7.46
C HIS A 250 -10.67 2.85 8.34
N MET A 251 -11.81 2.39 8.86
CA MET A 251 -11.92 1.11 9.60
C MET A 251 -11.89 -0.09 8.64
N PRO A 252 -11.15 -1.18 8.94
CA PRO A 252 -11.09 -2.35 8.05
C PRO A 252 -12.47 -2.90 7.67
N TYR A 253 -12.60 -3.43 6.46
CA TYR A 253 -13.81 -4.12 6.01
C TYR A 253 -13.61 -5.62 6.10
N GLU A 254 -14.55 -6.31 6.73
CA GLU A 254 -14.57 -7.77 6.74
C GLU A 254 -15.00 -8.31 5.37
N ILE A 255 -14.28 -9.34 4.93
CA ILE A 255 -14.44 -10.01 3.65
C ILE A 255 -14.74 -11.48 3.92
N ASP A 256 -15.77 -12.01 3.28
CA ASP A 256 -15.98 -13.45 3.19
C ASP A 256 -14.91 -14.06 2.27
N LEU A 257 -14.06 -14.93 2.79
CA LEU A 257 -12.86 -15.38 2.08
C LEU A 257 -13.17 -16.21 0.83
N LEU A 258 -14.30 -16.93 0.80
CA LEU A 258 -14.66 -17.82 -0.30
C LEU A 258 -15.35 -17.07 -1.44
N SER A 259 -16.31 -16.21 -1.10
CA SER A 259 -17.09 -15.44 -2.07
C SER A 259 -16.43 -14.11 -2.47
N LEU A 260 -15.50 -13.61 -1.64
CA LEU A 260 -14.93 -12.26 -1.67
C LEU A 260 -15.95 -11.13 -1.42
N GLU A 261 -17.15 -11.46 -0.94
CA GLU A 261 -18.17 -10.46 -0.63
C GLU A 261 -17.75 -9.62 0.59
N THR A 262 -17.99 -8.30 0.50
CA THR A 262 -17.76 -7.38 1.61
C THR A 262 -18.91 -7.44 2.61
N ILE A 263 -18.64 -7.96 3.80
CA ILE A 263 -19.63 -8.11 4.88
C ILE A 263 -19.96 -6.75 5.50
N GLY A 264 -18.93 -5.94 5.79
CA GLY A 264 -19.09 -4.60 6.37
C GLY A 264 -17.88 -4.14 7.17
N HIS A 265 -17.95 -2.94 7.76
CA HIS A 265 -16.87 -2.45 8.61
C HIS A 265 -16.72 -3.28 9.89
N TRP A 266 -15.48 -3.45 10.34
CA TRP A 266 -15.22 -4.06 11.63
C TRP A 266 -15.69 -3.17 12.78
N ASN A 267 -16.81 -3.56 13.40
CA ASN A 267 -17.35 -2.86 14.55
C ASN A 267 -16.74 -3.38 15.86
N LEU A 268 -15.88 -2.57 16.49
CA LEU A 268 -15.24 -2.85 17.78
C LEU A 268 -16.01 -2.20 18.95
N SER A 269 -17.34 -2.30 18.94
CA SER A 269 -18.25 -1.85 20.02
C SER A 269 -18.00 -0.43 20.52
N LYS A 270 -17.61 0.50 19.63
CA LYS A 270 -17.20 1.89 19.94
C LYS A 270 -15.97 2.04 20.84
N ALA A 271 -15.31 0.94 21.24
CA ALA A 271 -14.06 1.00 22.00
C ALA A 271 -12.91 1.63 21.17
N TRP A 272 -13.03 1.51 19.84
CA TRP A 272 -12.11 2.10 18.88
C TRP A 272 -12.84 3.05 17.91
N ASP A 273 -12.19 4.16 17.59
CA ASP A 273 -12.75 5.32 16.88
C ASP A 273 -11.76 5.95 15.87
N ARG A 274 -10.70 5.22 15.50
CA ARG A 274 -9.64 5.70 14.60
C ARG A 274 -9.54 4.77 13.39
N PRO A 275 -9.08 5.25 12.22
CA PRO A 275 -8.70 4.34 11.15
C PRO A 275 -7.57 3.41 11.62
N PHE A 276 -7.40 2.26 10.98
CA PHE A 276 -6.26 1.39 11.26
C PHE A 276 -5.11 1.74 10.32
N ILE A 277 -3.87 1.65 10.80
CA ILE A 277 -2.70 1.56 9.91
C ILE A 277 -2.78 0.28 9.05
N ALA A 278 -2.07 0.24 7.93
CA ALA A 278 -2.17 -0.87 6.98
C ALA A 278 -1.62 -2.21 7.49
N HIS A 279 -0.74 -2.20 8.50
CA HIS A 279 -0.03 -3.39 8.99
C HIS A 279 -0.27 -3.69 10.48
N PRO A 280 -1.46 -4.17 10.86
CA PRO A 280 -1.64 -4.75 12.19
C PRO A 280 -0.80 -6.03 12.32
N LYS A 281 -0.27 -6.29 13.51
CA LYS A 281 0.67 -7.38 13.77
C LYS A 281 0.17 -8.31 14.87
N LYS A 282 0.25 -9.62 14.68
CA LYS A 282 -0.05 -10.59 15.74
C LYS A 282 1.13 -10.68 16.70
N ALA A 283 0.87 -10.50 17.99
CA ALA A 283 1.87 -10.64 19.03
C ALA A 283 2.22 -12.14 19.23
N PRO A 284 3.51 -12.52 19.22
CA PRO A 284 3.91 -13.91 19.38
C PRO A 284 3.50 -14.45 20.75
N GLY A 285 3.05 -15.71 20.77
CA GLY A 285 2.63 -16.42 21.97
C GLY A 285 1.20 -16.10 22.44
N SER A 286 0.80 -14.83 22.51
CA SER A 286 -0.57 -14.47 22.94
C SER A 286 -1.60 -14.54 21.82
N GLY A 287 -1.18 -14.37 20.56
CA GLY A 287 -2.09 -14.28 19.41
C GLY A 287 -2.91 -12.98 19.38
N GLU A 288 -2.60 -12.01 20.23
CA GLU A 288 -3.27 -10.72 20.27
C GLU A 288 -2.91 -9.88 19.05
N LEU A 289 -3.86 -9.12 18.51
CA LEU A 289 -3.60 -8.22 17.39
C LEU A 289 -3.20 -6.84 17.93
N VAL A 290 -2.02 -6.38 17.56
CA VAL A 290 -1.54 -5.03 17.83
C VAL A 290 -1.71 -4.19 16.58
N PHE A 291 -2.27 -3.01 16.75
CA PHE A 291 -2.58 -2.11 15.66
C PHE A 291 -2.47 -0.66 16.15
N ALA A 292 -2.49 0.28 15.22
CA ALA A 292 -2.50 1.70 15.56
C ALA A 292 -3.48 2.44 14.66
N GLY A 293 -3.82 3.66 15.05
CA GLY A 293 -4.55 4.61 14.23
C GLY A 293 -3.86 5.96 14.25
N ALA A 294 -3.50 6.43 13.05
CA ALA A 294 -2.86 7.72 12.84
C ALA A 294 -3.89 8.79 12.46
N SER A 295 -3.60 10.05 12.76
CA SER A 295 -4.44 11.19 12.37
C SER A 295 -3.61 12.46 12.23
N ALA A 296 -4.00 13.31 11.30
CA ALA A 296 -3.47 14.67 11.17
C ALA A 296 -3.85 15.59 12.35
N ASN A 297 -4.78 15.17 13.21
CA ASN A 297 -5.19 15.89 14.42
C ASN A 297 -4.87 15.10 15.69
N LYS A 298 -4.59 15.80 16.80
CA LYS A 298 -4.36 15.14 18.09
C LYS A 298 -5.58 14.34 18.57
N PRO A 299 -5.38 13.19 19.25
CA PRO A 299 -4.14 12.42 19.35
C PRO A 299 -3.66 11.90 17.99
N PHE A 300 -2.37 12.12 17.70
CA PHE A 300 -1.79 11.85 16.38
C PHE A 300 -1.55 10.37 16.10
N LEU A 301 -1.20 9.60 17.14
CA LEU A 301 -1.02 8.15 17.03
C LEU A 301 -1.56 7.48 18.30
N VAL A 302 -2.58 6.64 18.10
CA VAL A 302 -3.18 5.83 19.16
C VAL A 302 -2.85 4.37 18.87
N LEU A 303 -2.29 3.65 19.84
CA LEU A 303 -2.01 2.22 19.74
C LEU A 303 -3.12 1.41 20.43
N GLY A 304 -3.50 0.30 19.82
CA GLY A 304 -4.48 -0.66 20.32
C GLY A 304 -3.92 -2.08 20.43
N VAL A 305 -4.39 -2.82 21.42
CA VAL A 305 -4.19 -4.28 21.52
C VAL A 305 -5.55 -4.95 21.64
N LEU A 306 -5.86 -5.80 20.67
CA LEU A 306 -7.10 -6.59 20.61
C LEU A 306 -6.82 -8.04 21.04
N SER A 307 -7.73 -8.62 21.79
CA SER A 307 -7.64 -10.02 22.21
C SER A 307 -7.56 -10.98 21.02
N ALA A 308 -6.96 -12.15 21.25
CA ALA A 308 -6.78 -13.20 20.23
C ALA A 308 -8.10 -13.70 19.62
N ASP A 309 -9.21 -13.63 20.36
CA ASP A 309 -10.56 -13.96 19.89
C ASP A 309 -11.24 -12.81 19.14
N GLY A 310 -10.56 -11.68 18.96
CA GLY A 310 -11.06 -10.51 18.24
C GLY A 310 -12.19 -9.74 18.94
N LYS A 311 -12.52 -10.03 20.21
CA LYS A 311 -13.72 -9.49 20.88
C LYS A 311 -13.47 -8.27 21.77
N LYS A 312 -12.29 -8.12 22.35
CA LYS A 312 -12.02 -7.12 23.40
C LYS A 312 -10.76 -6.32 23.12
N ILE A 313 -10.89 -4.99 23.09
CA ILE A 313 -9.76 -4.08 23.20
C ILE A 313 -9.17 -4.21 24.61
N LYS A 314 -8.01 -4.86 24.71
CA LYS A 314 -7.28 -5.06 25.97
C LYS A 314 -6.47 -3.82 26.35
N HIS A 315 -6.06 -3.03 25.36
CA HIS A 315 -5.30 -1.82 25.57
C HIS A 315 -5.61 -0.77 24.50
N LYS A 316 -5.64 0.49 24.89
CA LYS A 316 -5.79 1.65 24.00
C LYS A 316 -5.02 2.81 24.62
N VAL A 317 -4.02 3.34 23.91
CA VAL A 317 -3.16 4.39 24.44
C VAL A 317 -2.84 5.43 23.37
N ASP A 318 -3.04 6.70 23.71
CA ASP A 318 -2.47 7.84 22.99
C ASP A 318 -0.98 7.92 23.31
N LEU A 319 -0.14 7.87 22.27
CA LEU A 319 1.32 7.95 22.41
C LEU A 319 1.82 9.37 22.61
N ARG A 320 0.93 10.38 22.51
CA ARG A 320 1.21 11.80 22.75
C ARG A 320 2.39 12.34 21.94
N LEU A 321 2.52 11.89 20.69
CA LEU A 321 3.51 12.43 19.77
C LEU A 321 3.33 13.94 19.60
N ASP A 322 4.43 14.64 19.34
CA ASP A 322 4.43 16.10 19.14
C ASP A 322 4.02 16.49 17.72
N ARG A 323 4.12 15.55 16.77
CA ARG A 323 3.78 15.73 15.36
C ARG A 323 2.95 14.56 14.83
N SER A 324 2.20 14.81 13.76
CA SER A 324 1.49 13.78 13.00
C SER A 324 2.43 13.18 11.97
N ILE A 325 2.68 11.88 12.10
CA ILE A 325 3.50 11.07 11.20
C ILE A 325 2.60 10.21 10.31
N ILE A 326 3.06 9.92 9.11
CA ILE A 326 2.51 8.82 8.31
C ILE A 326 3.05 7.52 8.90
N CYS A 327 2.20 6.83 9.67
CA CYS A 327 2.54 5.55 10.29
C CYS A 327 1.97 4.41 9.44
N HIS A 328 2.76 3.89 8.51
CA HIS A 328 2.33 2.76 7.66
C HIS A 328 2.36 1.42 8.41
N ASP A 329 3.40 1.22 9.22
CA ASP A 329 3.73 -0.06 9.85
C ASP A 329 4.18 0.13 11.32
N ILE A 330 4.03 -0.93 12.12
CA ILE A 330 4.49 -1.04 13.51
C ILE A 330 5.16 -2.39 13.72
N GLY A 331 6.09 -2.44 14.68
CA GLY A 331 6.72 -3.71 15.06
C GLY A 331 6.13 -4.28 16.34
N VAL A 332 6.28 -5.59 16.50
CA VAL A 332 5.96 -6.28 17.75
C VAL A 332 7.11 -7.22 18.08
N THR A 333 7.40 -7.39 19.36
CA THR A 333 8.26 -8.46 19.88
C THR A 333 7.46 -9.30 20.88
N LYS A 334 8.10 -10.20 21.63
CA LYS A 334 7.43 -10.93 22.72
C LYS A 334 6.83 -10.01 23.79
N ARG A 335 7.53 -8.93 24.15
CA ARG A 335 7.17 -8.03 25.26
C ARG A 335 6.83 -6.61 24.82
N TYR A 336 7.24 -6.17 23.63
CA TYR A 336 7.20 -4.76 23.25
C TYR A 336 6.38 -4.51 21.97
N ASN A 337 5.87 -3.29 21.89
CA ASN A 337 5.43 -2.63 20.65
C ASN A 337 6.57 -1.71 20.18
N ILE A 338 6.82 -1.69 18.88
CA ILE A 338 7.85 -0.85 18.25
C ILE A 338 7.16 0.21 17.40
N ILE A 339 7.51 1.48 17.65
CA ILE A 339 6.91 2.66 17.04
C ILE A 339 7.99 3.37 16.21
N LEU A 340 7.72 3.62 14.93
CA LEU A 340 8.61 4.39 14.06
C LEU A 340 8.16 5.85 14.04
N ASP A 341 8.95 6.77 14.60
CA ASP A 341 8.73 8.22 14.46
C ASP A 341 9.73 8.75 13.43
N MET A 342 9.31 8.68 12.16
CA MET A 342 10.10 9.09 11.00
C MET A 342 9.62 10.44 10.43
N PRO A 343 10.49 11.19 9.72
CA PRO A 343 10.19 12.54 9.23
C PRO A 343 9.27 12.58 7.99
N LEU A 344 8.36 11.62 7.82
CA LEU A 344 7.27 11.70 6.85
C LEU A 344 6.00 12.15 7.59
N THR A 345 5.66 13.43 7.47
CA THR A 345 4.65 14.08 8.33
C THR A 345 3.41 14.53 7.56
N SER A 346 2.25 14.48 8.22
CA SER A 346 1.01 15.10 7.74
C SER A 346 0.66 16.27 8.65
N ASP A 347 0.67 17.50 8.13
CA ASP A 347 0.54 18.73 8.93
C ASP A 347 -0.51 19.69 8.34
N ILE A 348 -1.62 19.83 9.07
CA ILE A 348 -2.70 20.77 8.73
C ILE A 348 -2.24 22.23 8.84
N ASN A 349 -1.34 22.57 9.76
CA ASN A 349 -0.83 23.94 9.87
C ASN A 349 0.08 24.30 8.68
N ARG A 350 0.87 23.35 8.17
CA ARG A 350 1.60 23.50 6.91
C ARG A 350 0.64 23.72 5.75
N LEU A 351 -0.43 22.92 5.68
CA LEU A 351 -1.48 23.08 4.68
C LEU A 351 -2.13 24.48 4.74
N MET A 352 -2.54 24.94 5.93
CA MET A 352 -3.17 26.26 6.11
C MET A 352 -2.22 27.43 5.77
N ARG A 353 -0.90 27.22 5.78
CA ARG A 353 0.12 28.20 5.37
C ARG A 353 0.45 28.14 3.87
N GLY A 354 -0.24 27.31 3.10
CA GLY A 354 -0.04 27.18 1.65
C GLY A 354 0.92 26.06 1.23
N GLY A 355 1.43 25.25 2.17
CA GLY A 355 2.29 24.10 1.87
C GLY A 355 1.50 22.79 1.62
N PRO A 356 2.19 21.69 1.28
CA PRO A 356 1.55 20.40 1.04
C PRO A 356 1.05 19.75 2.34
N LEU A 357 -0.01 18.94 2.27
CA LEU A 357 -0.56 18.22 3.42
C LEU A 357 0.44 17.20 3.98
N ILE A 358 1.04 16.40 3.12
CA ILE A 358 2.08 15.42 3.47
C ILE A 358 3.45 15.95 2.99
N LYS A 359 4.52 15.71 3.74
CA LYS A 359 5.88 16.07 3.34
C LYS A 359 6.92 15.17 4.01
N TYR A 360 7.94 14.79 3.26
CA TYR A 360 9.16 14.23 3.82
C TYR A 360 10.11 15.37 4.23
N GLU A 361 10.33 15.51 5.53
CA GLU A 361 11.13 16.59 6.13
C GLU A 361 12.56 16.08 6.40
N LYS A 362 13.36 15.94 5.33
CA LYS A 362 14.71 15.32 5.33
C LYS A 362 15.61 15.76 6.51
N GLU A 363 15.58 17.05 6.85
CA GLU A 363 16.41 17.65 7.93
C GLU A 363 15.83 17.47 9.34
N SER A 364 14.71 16.78 9.48
CA SER A 364 14.03 16.56 10.75
C SER A 364 14.53 15.29 11.44
N TYR A 365 14.30 15.20 12.75
CA TYR A 365 14.76 14.06 13.55
C TYR A 365 14.00 12.77 13.19
N ALA A 366 14.62 11.63 13.48
CA ALA A 366 13.97 10.33 13.51
C ALA A 366 14.30 9.58 14.82
N ARG A 367 13.37 8.77 15.28
CA ARG A 367 13.56 7.94 16.48
C ARG A 367 12.68 6.69 16.45
N ILE A 368 13.14 5.64 17.11
CA ILE A 368 12.39 4.40 17.29
C ILE A 368 11.99 4.25 18.76
N GLY A 369 10.70 4.04 19.00
CA GLY A 369 10.14 3.88 20.34
C GLY A 369 9.95 2.40 20.68
N VAL A 370 10.48 1.97 21.82
CA VAL A 370 10.23 0.65 22.40
C VAL A 370 9.28 0.81 23.59
N MET A 371 8.06 0.31 23.46
CA MET A 371 7.02 0.41 24.48
C MET A 371 6.63 -0.97 25.01
N PRO A 372 6.58 -1.21 26.33
CA PRO A 372 5.97 -2.44 26.87
C PRO A 372 4.58 -2.69 26.27
N ARG A 373 4.18 -3.96 26.04
CA ARG A 373 2.94 -4.30 25.31
C ARG A 373 1.72 -3.52 25.78
N TYR A 374 1.58 -3.35 27.10
CA TYR A 374 0.48 -2.65 27.76
C TYR A 374 0.93 -1.35 28.45
N GLY A 375 2.05 -0.78 28.01
CA GLY A 375 2.61 0.47 28.51
C GLY A 375 1.82 1.71 28.04
N ASN A 376 2.23 2.88 28.52
CA ASN A 376 1.70 4.18 28.11
C ASN A 376 2.78 5.05 27.47
N ALA A 377 2.43 6.28 27.09
CA ALA A 377 3.35 7.24 26.48
C ALA A 377 4.61 7.48 27.33
N GLU A 378 4.48 7.50 28.65
CA GLU A 378 5.59 7.70 29.59
C GLU A 378 6.51 6.48 29.71
N SER A 379 6.03 5.28 29.33
CA SER A 379 6.80 4.04 29.35
C SER A 379 7.59 3.78 28.06
N VAL A 380 7.42 4.61 27.03
CA VAL A 380 8.15 4.46 25.76
C VAL A 380 9.60 4.87 25.99
N THR A 381 10.52 3.95 25.70
CA THR A 381 11.95 4.26 25.59
C THR A 381 12.23 4.67 24.16
N TRP A 382 12.64 5.92 23.94
CA TRP A 382 12.94 6.48 22.62
C TRP A 382 14.44 6.40 22.33
N PHE A 383 14.77 5.95 21.13
CA PHE A 383 16.12 5.85 20.61
C PHE A 383 16.26 6.74 19.39
N GLU A 384 17.15 7.73 19.43
CA GLU A 384 17.46 8.58 18.27
C GLU A 384 18.22 7.77 17.21
N VAL A 385 17.82 7.91 15.95
CA VAL A 385 18.43 7.22 14.80
C VAL A 385 18.62 8.20 13.65
N ASN A 386 19.48 7.86 12.69
CA ASN A 386 19.65 8.71 11.51
C ASN A 386 18.34 8.86 10.72
N PRO A 387 17.96 10.08 10.28
CA PRO A 387 16.75 10.33 9.50
C PRO A 387 16.58 9.37 8.32
N TYR A 388 15.36 8.90 8.10
CA TYR A 388 15.07 7.84 7.13
C TYR A 388 13.60 7.82 6.72
N CYS A 389 13.30 7.10 5.64
CA CYS A 389 11.96 6.67 5.32
C CYS A 389 11.91 5.14 5.30
N THR A 390 11.00 4.54 6.08
CA THR A 390 10.70 3.11 6.04
C THR A 390 9.20 2.93 5.99
N PHE A 391 8.72 2.28 4.94
CA PHE A 391 7.32 1.87 4.88
C PHE A 391 7.13 0.54 5.60
N HIS A 392 7.99 -0.45 5.34
CA HIS A 392 7.76 -1.80 5.84
C HIS A 392 8.86 -2.29 6.79
N ILE A 393 8.41 -2.83 7.92
CA ILE A 393 9.25 -3.58 8.85
C ILE A 393 9.30 -5.03 8.39
N VAL A 394 10.51 -5.59 8.31
CA VAL A 394 10.71 -7.03 8.10
C VAL A 394 10.27 -7.80 9.34
N ASN A 395 10.91 -7.53 10.48
CA ASN A 395 10.59 -8.15 11.75
C ASN A 395 11.23 -7.39 12.91
N CYS A 396 10.78 -7.67 14.13
CA CYS A 396 11.39 -7.16 15.36
C CYS A 396 11.55 -8.32 16.35
N TYR A 397 12.63 -8.33 17.12
CA TYR A 397 12.82 -9.35 18.15
C TYR A 397 13.68 -8.85 19.32
N GLU A 398 13.65 -9.60 20.40
CA GLU A 398 14.42 -9.32 21.60
C GLU A 398 15.65 -10.22 21.64
N THR A 399 16.77 -9.63 22.06
CA THR A 399 17.92 -10.35 22.61
C THR A 399 17.96 -10.11 24.12
N GLU A 400 19.06 -10.40 24.81
CA GLU A 400 19.17 -10.22 26.26
C GLU A 400 18.90 -8.75 26.66
N ASP A 401 19.69 -7.83 26.14
CA ASP A 401 19.63 -6.41 26.48
C ASP A 401 19.20 -5.51 25.32
N GLU A 402 19.01 -6.05 24.11
CA GLU A 402 18.65 -5.26 22.93
C GLU A 402 17.29 -5.65 22.36
N VAL A 403 16.62 -4.66 21.79
CA VAL A 403 15.54 -4.87 20.83
C VAL A 403 16.11 -4.62 19.43
N VAL A 404 15.98 -5.61 18.55
CA VAL A 404 16.44 -5.53 17.17
C VAL A 404 15.24 -5.26 16.27
N VAL A 405 15.36 -4.24 15.42
CA VAL A 405 14.38 -3.86 14.40
C VAL A 405 15.05 -4.03 13.04
N ARG A 406 14.42 -4.78 12.14
CA ARG A 406 14.85 -4.92 10.75
C ARG A 406 13.77 -4.40 9.83
N GLY A 407 14.14 -3.58 8.85
CA GLY A 407 13.21 -2.98 7.90
C GLY A 407 13.94 -2.49 6.66
N PHE A 408 13.17 -2.09 5.65
CA PHE A 408 13.72 -1.50 4.44
C PHE A 408 13.81 0.02 4.61
N ARG A 409 15.04 0.54 4.53
CA ARG A 409 15.37 1.94 4.76
C ARG A 409 15.70 2.60 3.42
N ALA A 410 15.04 3.72 3.12
CA ALA A 410 15.36 4.63 2.03
C ALA A 410 15.77 6.01 2.57
N ASP A 411 16.53 6.75 1.76
CA ASP A 411 16.99 8.11 2.09
C ASP A 411 15.93 9.17 1.73
N GLY A 412 15.01 8.85 0.82
CA GLY A 412 13.86 9.67 0.43
C GLY A 412 12.53 8.92 0.56
N SER A 413 11.42 9.63 0.32
CA SER A 413 10.08 9.04 0.34
C SER A 413 9.45 9.07 -1.05
N ILE A 414 8.79 7.99 -1.43
CA ILE A 414 7.98 7.89 -2.66
C ILE A 414 6.61 8.59 -2.55
N ILE A 415 6.30 9.19 -1.38
CA ILE A 415 5.03 9.86 -1.05
C ILE A 415 5.32 11.22 -0.41
N PRO A 416 4.53 12.28 -0.71
CA PRO A 416 3.36 12.31 -1.60
C PRO A 416 3.68 12.58 -3.07
N GLY A 417 4.95 12.77 -3.42
CA GLY A 417 5.38 13.30 -4.71
C GLY A 417 6.28 14.53 -4.52
N PRO A 418 6.78 15.15 -5.60
CA PRO A 418 7.62 16.33 -5.48
C PRO A 418 6.80 17.56 -5.07
N ASP A 419 7.50 18.61 -4.63
CA ASP A 419 6.90 19.93 -4.41
C ASP A 419 6.23 20.47 -5.70
N LEU A 420 5.18 21.27 -5.54
CA LEU A 420 4.40 21.85 -6.64
C LEU A 420 5.29 22.57 -7.67
N GLY A 421 4.99 22.33 -8.95
CA GLY A 421 5.70 22.92 -10.08
C GLY A 421 6.88 22.09 -10.60
N ARG A 422 7.28 21.02 -9.90
CA ARG A 422 8.23 20.02 -10.44
C ARG A 422 7.52 19.02 -11.35
N ASN A 423 8.23 18.53 -12.36
CA ASN A 423 7.71 17.47 -13.22
C ASN A 423 7.67 16.14 -12.43
N LYS A 424 6.46 15.66 -12.14
CA LYS A 424 6.22 14.45 -11.33
C LYS A 424 6.85 13.21 -11.95
N PHE A 425 6.69 13.02 -13.26
CA PHE A 425 7.27 11.88 -13.96
C PHE A 425 8.80 11.89 -13.88
N GLN A 426 9.42 13.04 -14.16
CA GLN A 426 10.88 13.18 -14.06
C GLN A 426 11.39 12.89 -12.65
N TRP A 427 10.73 13.43 -11.62
CA TRP A 427 11.10 13.19 -10.23
C TRP A 427 11.05 11.70 -9.87
N PHE A 428 9.97 11.00 -10.24
CA PHE A 428 9.88 9.56 -10.05
C PHE A 428 10.93 8.80 -10.86
N SER A 429 11.13 9.19 -12.11
CA SER A 429 12.12 8.57 -12.99
C SER A 429 13.52 8.66 -12.40
N GLU A 430 13.94 9.82 -11.91
CA GLU A 430 15.24 10.04 -11.26
C GLU A 430 15.36 9.24 -9.96
N GLY A 431 14.33 9.27 -9.10
CA GLY A 431 14.37 8.56 -7.82
C GLY A 431 14.48 7.04 -7.93
N PHE A 432 14.03 6.45 -9.03
CA PHE A 432 14.19 5.03 -9.35
C PHE A 432 15.39 4.71 -10.25
N ARG A 433 16.27 5.67 -10.53
CA ARG A 433 17.50 5.45 -11.31
C ARG A 433 18.69 5.21 -10.38
N PHE A 434 19.48 4.16 -10.62
CA PHE A 434 20.78 4.03 -9.97
C PHE A 434 21.70 5.15 -10.43
N ALA A 435 22.30 5.84 -9.46
CA ALA A 435 23.38 6.78 -9.72
C ALA A 435 24.50 6.07 -10.49
N SER A 436 24.95 6.65 -11.60
CA SER A 436 26.13 6.16 -12.30
C SER A 436 27.35 6.32 -11.38
N ASN A 437 28.07 5.24 -11.12
CA ASN A 437 29.32 5.27 -10.37
C ASN A 437 30.27 6.34 -10.95
N ASP A 438 30.81 7.20 -10.07
CA ASP A 438 31.90 8.18 -10.26
C ASP A 438 31.56 9.68 -10.40
N GLU A 439 30.31 10.13 -10.28
CA GLU A 439 30.02 11.57 -10.11
C GLU A 439 29.65 11.89 -8.65
N ILE A 440 30.24 12.96 -8.12
CA ILE A 440 29.80 13.56 -6.85
C ILE A 440 28.34 13.96 -7.08
N LEU A 441 27.41 13.18 -6.54
CA LEU A 441 26.00 13.53 -6.56
C LEU A 441 25.85 14.90 -5.91
N ASP A 442 25.23 15.82 -6.63
CA ASP A 442 24.80 17.09 -6.06
C ASP A 442 23.92 16.81 -4.84
N GLU A 443 24.04 17.59 -3.76
CA GLU A 443 23.22 17.41 -2.54
C GLU A 443 21.72 17.57 -2.85
N GLU A 444 21.38 18.22 -3.96
CA GLU A 444 20.03 18.38 -4.50
C GLU A 444 19.54 17.23 -5.40
N SER A 445 20.39 16.24 -5.72
CA SER A 445 20.01 15.11 -6.59
C SER A 445 18.95 14.21 -5.95
N ASN A 446 17.93 13.84 -6.74
CA ASN A 446 16.92 12.87 -6.34
C ASN A 446 17.30 11.42 -6.69
N GLU A 447 18.43 11.20 -7.36
CA GLU A 447 18.79 9.90 -7.91
C GLU A 447 18.94 8.81 -6.84
N GLY A 448 18.26 7.68 -7.06
CA GLY A 448 18.31 6.51 -6.19
C GLY A 448 17.75 6.73 -4.77
N THR A 449 17.17 7.90 -4.47
CA THR A 449 16.67 8.22 -3.12
C THR A 449 15.51 7.34 -2.68
N PHE A 450 14.79 6.71 -3.61
CA PHE A 450 13.69 5.77 -3.32
C PHE A 450 14.15 4.33 -3.12
N PHE A 451 15.44 4.06 -3.32
CA PHE A 451 15.95 2.72 -3.14
C PHE A 451 16.01 2.36 -1.66
N SER A 452 15.23 1.34 -1.33
CA SER A 452 15.13 0.83 0.01
C SER A 452 16.05 -0.38 0.15
N ARG A 453 16.83 -0.39 1.22
CA ARG A 453 17.83 -1.44 1.52
C ARG A 453 17.59 -2.01 2.89
N LEU A 454 17.89 -3.30 3.05
CA LEU A 454 17.69 -3.97 4.31
C LEU A 454 18.60 -3.38 5.37
N HIS A 455 18.00 -2.88 6.44
CA HIS A 455 18.67 -2.15 7.50
C HIS A 455 18.33 -2.75 8.87
N GLU A 456 19.30 -2.77 9.77
CA GLU A 456 19.17 -3.29 11.14
C GLU A 456 19.44 -2.16 12.13
N TRP A 457 18.50 -1.93 13.04
CA TRP A 457 18.68 -1.10 14.23
C TRP A 457 18.70 -1.99 15.46
N ARG A 458 19.77 -1.91 16.26
CA ARG A 458 19.90 -2.60 17.55
C ARG A 458 19.83 -1.56 18.65
N LEU A 459 18.78 -1.66 19.46
CA LEU A 459 18.41 -0.68 20.48
C LEU A 459 18.73 -1.26 21.85
N ASN A 460 19.80 -0.79 22.50
CA ASN A 460 20.22 -1.32 23.79
C ASN A 460 19.37 -0.72 24.92
N MET A 461 18.53 -1.54 25.55
CA MET A 461 17.58 -1.13 26.57
C MET A 461 18.22 -0.74 27.91
N ARG A 462 19.51 -1.06 28.13
CA ARG A 462 20.24 -0.68 29.35
C ARG A 462 21.06 0.59 29.18
N SER A 463 21.83 0.67 28.10
CA SER A 463 22.73 1.81 27.86
C SER A 463 22.06 2.97 27.13
N GLY A 464 20.95 2.73 26.43
CA GLY A 464 20.33 3.70 25.54
C GLY A 464 21.05 3.86 24.19
N CYS A 465 22.12 3.10 23.94
CA CYS A 465 22.88 3.18 22.69
C CYS A 465 22.12 2.56 21.52
N VAL A 466 22.30 3.13 20.34
CA VAL A 466 21.87 2.57 19.05
C VAL A 466 23.08 2.11 18.26
N ASN A 467 22.99 0.90 17.71
CA ASN A 467 23.87 0.46 16.64
C ASN A 467 23.02 0.19 15.41
N GLU A 468 23.28 0.91 14.32
CA GLU A 468 22.50 0.77 13.09
C GLU A 468 23.41 0.56 11.88
N ARG A 469 22.99 -0.30 10.95
CA ARG A 469 23.77 -0.61 9.75
C ARG A 469 22.90 -1.17 8.62
N TYR A 470 23.35 -0.97 7.39
CA TYR A 470 22.86 -1.72 6.24
C TYR A 470 23.35 -3.16 6.28
N LEU A 471 22.45 -4.12 6.03
CA LEU A 471 22.79 -5.55 5.90
C LEU A 471 23.15 -5.92 4.46
N THR A 472 22.71 -5.13 3.48
CA THR A 472 22.94 -5.36 2.04
C THR A 472 23.63 -4.16 1.41
N GLY A 473 24.34 -4.37 0.30
CA GLY A 473 24.96 -3.27 -0.44
C GLY A 473 23.96 -2.46 -1.28
N SER A 474 24.48 -1.56 -2.13
CA SER A 474 23.70 -0.65 -2.97
C SER A 474 23.40 -1.19 -4.37
N GLU A 475 23.83 -2.41 -4.68
CA GLU A 475 23.67 -3.04 -6.00
C GLU A 475 22.21 -3.38 -6.38
N PHE A 476 21.28 -3.31 -5.43
CA PHE A 476 19.85 -3.53 -5.66
C PHE A 476 19.03 -2.84 -4.56
N SER A 477 17.75 -2.62 -4.86
CA SER A 477 16.73 -2.12 -3.93
C SER A 477 15.67 -3.18 -3.73
N SER A 478 15.13 -3.30 -2.52
CA SER A 478 14.06 -4.26 -2.22
C SER A 478 13.03 -3.66 -1.29
N GLU A 479 11.79 -4.12 -1.44
CA GLU A 479 10.67 -3.70 -0.60
C GLU A 479 9.60 -4.82 -0.54
N LEU A 480 8.51 -4.59 0.17
CA LEU A 480 7.42 -5.52 0.43
C LEU A 480 7.95 -6.81 1.06
N PRO A 481 8.55 -6.74 2.28
CA PRO A 481 9.14 -7.88 2.95
C PRO A 481 8.09 -8.90 3.34
N MET A 482 8.52 -10.15 3.40
CA MET A 482 7.75 -11.27 3.94
C MET A 482 8.68 -12.20 4.70
N ILE A 483 8.14 -12.79 5.76
CA ILE A 483 8.80 -13.83 6.56
C ILE A 483 7.84 -15.01 6.69
N ASN A 484 8.30 -16.10 7.28
CA ASN A 484 7.37 -17.09 7.82
C ASN A 484 6.67 -16.48 9.05
N ASP A 485 5.35 -16.27 8.96
CA ASP A 485 4.55 -15.61 10.00
C ASP A 485 4.63 -16.28 11.38
N SER A 486 5.02 -17.56 11.45
CA SER A 486 5.29 -18.25 12.72
C SER A 486 6.44 -17.62 13.53
N PHE A 487 7.28 -16.81 12.88
CA PHE A 487 8.42 -16.11 13.46
C PHE A 487 8.16 -14.61 13.65
N GLN A 488 6.93 -14.13 13.43
CA GLN A 488 6.57 -12.74 13.68
C GLN A 488 6.81 -12.35 15.13
N GLY A 489 7.63 -11.31 15.34
CA GLY A 489 8.03 -10.83 16.66
C GLY A 489 9.04 -11.72 17.39
N LEU A 490 9.57 -12.75 16.71
CA LEU A 490 10.61 -13.66 17.15
C LEU A 490 11.83 -13.52 16.25
N TYR A 491 12.96 -14.07 16.67
CA TYR A 491 14.14 -14.16 15.82
C TYR A 491 13.85 -14.97 14.55
N ASN A 492 14.34 -14.49 13.40
CA ASN A 492 14.20 -15.16 12.11
C ASN A 492 15.54 -15.13 11.35
N GLN A 493 15.85 -16.22 10.64
CA GLN A 493 17.06 -16.43 9.84
C GLN A 493 16.88 -16.02 8.39
N TYR A 494 15.65 -16.03 7.90
CA TYR A 494 15.31 -15.75 6.52
C TYR A 494 14.28 -14.63 6.43
N THR A 495 14.44 -13.77 5.44
CA THR A 495 13.38 -12.89 4.96
C THR A 495 13.38 -12.94 3.45
N TYR A 496 12.24 -12.62 2.86
CA TYR A 496 12.09 -12.48 1.42
C TYR A 496 11.55 -11.09 1.10
N ALA A 497 11.80 -10.62 -0.11
CA ALA A 497 11.29 -9.32 -0.57
C ALA A 497 11.20 -9.28 -2.09
N GLN A 498 10.49 -8.27 -2.58
CA GLN A 498 10.40 -7.95 -4.01
C GLN A 498 11.52 -6.96 -4.35
N VAL A 499 12.26 -7.22 -5.43
CA VAL A 499 13.41 -6.41 -5.84
C VAL A 499 12.98 -5.43 -6.93
N VAL A 500 13.23 -4.14 -6.69
CA VAL A 500 12.90 -3.07 -7.62
C VAL A 500 13.74 -3.23 -8.89
N ASN A 501 13.08 -3.31 -10.04
CA ASN A 501 13.74 -3.18 -11.33
C ASN A 501 13.92 -1.69 -11.63
N SER A 502 15.14 -1.18 -11.40
CA SER A 502 15.44 0.25 -11.54
C SER A 502 15.14 0.78 -12.94
N GLU A 503 15.57 0.08 -13.99
CA GLU A 503 15.35 0.53 -15.38
C GLU A 503 13.86 0.62 -15.70
N ALA A 504 13.10 -0.44 -15.42
CA ALA A 504 11.67 -0.47 -15.69
C ALA A 504 10.91 0.57 -14.84
N SER A 505 11.30 0.76 -13.58
CA SER A 505 10.67 1.71 -12.67
C SER A 505 10.97 3.17 -13.05
N SER A 506 12.22 3.44 -13.42
CA SER A 506 12.66 4.75 -13.92
C SER A 506 11.97 5.12 -15.23
N ASN A 507 11.77 4.15 -16.12
CA ASN A 507 11.11 4.35 -17.42
C ASN A 507 9.59 4.56 -17.32
N CYS A 508 8.93 4.05 -16.28
CA CYS A 508 7.49 4.26 -16.09
C CYS A 508 7.14 5.27 -14.98
N GLY A 509 8.13 5.72 -14.20
CA GLY A 509 7.94 6.64 -13.08
C GLY A 509 7.15 6.03 -11.91
N LEU A 510 7.18 4.70 -11.75
CA LEU A 510 6.45 3.95 -10.72
C LEU A 510 7.24 2.69 -10.35
N PRO A 511 7.09 2.15 -9.12
CA PRO A 511 7.83 0.96 -8.73
C PRO A 511 7.36 -0.28 -9.51
N LYS A 512 8.32 -1.00 -10.09
CA LYS A 512 8.15 -2.32 -10.69
C LYS A 512 9.14 -3.30 -10.10
N TYR A 513 8.70 -4.53 -9.85
CA TYR A 513 9.51 -5.53 -9.17
C TYR A 513 9.87 -6.69 -10.11
N GLY A 514 11.14 -6.77 -10.52
CA GLY A 514 11.58 -7.73 -11.56
C GLY A 514 12.05 -9.09 -11.03
N CYS A 515 12.31 -9.20 -9.74
CA CYS A 515 12.70 -10.46 -9.11
C CYS A 515 12.29 -10.53 -7.63
N LEU A 516 12.37 -11.72 -7.05
CA LEU A 516 12.23 -11.95 -5.61
C LEU A 516 13.61 -12.22 -5.02
N ALA A 517 13.87 -11.75 -3.80
CA ALA A 517 15.11 -11.99 -3.08
C ALA A 517 14.85 -12.79 -1.81
N LYS A 518 15.75 -13.72 -1.48
CA LYS A 518 15.86 -14.42 -0.19
C LYS A 518 17.14 -13.96 0.50
N PHE A 519 16.99 -13.41 1.70
CA PHE A 519 18.09 -12.90 2.52
C PHE A 519 18.40 -13.90 3.63
N TYR A 520 19.68 -14.24 3.78
CA TYR A 520 20.18 -15.16 4.79
C TYR A 520 20.81 -14.33 5.92
N LEU A 521 20.01 -14.02 6.94
CA LEU A 521 20.32 -12.97 7.93
C LEU A 521 21.55 -13.27 8.81
N ASP A 522 21.96 -14.54 8.86
CA ASP A 522 23.10 -15.03 9.65
C ASP A 522 24.31 -15.42 8.79
N GLU A 523 24.15 -15.47 7.47
CA GLU A 523 25.21 -15.89 6.55
C GLU A 523 25.84 -14.66 5.88
N LYS A 524 27.17 -14.57 5.93
CA LYS A 524 27.92 -13.54 5.20
C LYS A 524 28.04 -13.90 3.72
N ASP A 525 28.05 -12.89 2.87
CA ASP A 525 28.41 -13.05 1.46
C ASP A 525 29.92 -13.22 1.32
N ASN A 526 30.37 -14.47 1.20
CA ASN A 526 31.79 -14.80 1.03
C ASN A 526 32.30 -14.61 -0.41
N THR A 527 31.45 -14.17 -1.36
CA THR A 527 31.84 -14.03 -2.77
C THR A 527 32.46 -12.67 -3.11
N LYS A 528 32.25 -11.65 -2.26
CA LYS A 528 32.83 -10.32 -2.44
C LYS A 528 34.12 -10.18 -1.64
N THR A 529 35.25 -10.56 -2.24
CA THR A 529 36.58 -10.19 -1.73
C THR A 529 36.70 -8.66 -1.74
N SER A 530 36.87 -8.04 -0.57
CA SER A 530 36.98 -6.59 -0.44
C SER A 530 38.20 -6.06 -1.21
N VAL A 531 37.97 -5.46 -2.38
CA VAL A 531 38.93 -4.56 -2.99
C VAL A 531 38.70 -3.22 -2.30
N GLN A 532 39.63 -2.81 -1.43
CA GLN A 532 39.60 -1.70 -0.46
C GLN A 532 39.19 -2.12 0.96
N ASN A 533 40.01 -1.71 1.93
CA ASN A 533 40.01 -2.07 3.36
C ASN A 533 38.78 -1.56 4.16
N ILE A 534 37.57 -1.68 3.63
CA ILE A 534 36.32 -1.48 4.36
C ILE A 534 35.57 -2.80 4.29
N SER A 535 35.67 -3.59 5.35
CA SER A 535 34.93 -4.85 5.51
C SER A 535 33.45 -4.56 5.77
N ASN A 536 32.69 -4.15 4.75
CA ASN A 536 31.24 -4.16 4.85
C ASN A 536 30.78 -5.61 4.67
N GLU A 537 30.65 -6.30 5.80
CA GLU A 537 30.17 -7.68 5.87
C GLU A 537 28.66 -7.72 5.54
N HIS A 538 28.34 -7.70 4.25
CA HIS A 538 26.98 -7.86 3.77
C HIS A 538 26.54 -9.32 3.94
N ILE A 539 25.23 -9.49 4.14
CA ILE A 539 24.63 -10.82 4.21
C ILE A 539 24.51 -11.45 2.84
N LYS A 540 24.44 -12.78 2.79
CA LYS A 540 24.17 -13.54 1.58
C LYS A 540 22.72 -13.30 1.13
N VAL A 541 22.55 -13.06 -0.16
CA VAL A 541 21.25 -12.88 -0.81
C VAL A 541 21.19 -13.73 -2.07
N LYS A 542 20.09 -14.46 -2.25
CA LYS A 542 19.77 -15.19 -3.47
C LYS A 542 18.58 -14.55 -4.17
N ARG A 543 18.53 -14.62 -5.51
CA ARG A 543 17.45 -14.03 -6.29
C ARG A 543 16.77 -15.07 -7.17
N HIS A 544 15.45 -14.96 -7.25
CA HIS A 544 14.63 -15.68 -8.21
C HIS A 544 14.26 -14.71 -9.34
N GLU A 545 14.90 -14.88 -10.49
CA GLU A 545 14.69 -14.02 -11.66
C GLU A 545 13.40 -14.43 -12.38
N LEU A 546 12.47 -13.48 -12.58
CA LEU A 546 11.19 -13.75 -13.26
C LEU A 546 11.34 -13.85 -14.78
N GLY A 547 12.40 -13.26 -15.32
CA GLY A 547 12.65 -13.09 -16.75
C GLY A 547 12.36 -11.67 -17.25
N ALA A 548 12.75 -11.38 -18.49
CA ALA A 548 12.59 -10.05 -19.07
C ALA A 548 11.11 -9.66 -19.20
N ASN A 549 10.79 -8.40 -18.90
CA ASN A 549 9.44 -7.82 -18.95
C ASN A 549 8.40 -8.52 -18.05
N LYS A 550 8.85 -9.29 -17.06
CA LYS A 550 8.00 -9.95 -16.08
C LYS A 550 8.18 -9.28 -14.73
N PHE A 551 7.07 -8.89 -14.12
CA PHE A 551 7.08 -8.14 -12.87
C PHE A 551 6.08 -8.72 -11.88
N CYS A 552 6.47 -8.77 -10.61
CA CYS A 552 5.66 -9.33 -9.53
C CYS A 552 4.96 -8.27 -8.68
N SER A 553 3.91 -8.71 -7.98
CA SER A 553 3.28 -7.96 -6.88
C SER A 553 2.60 -8.90 -5.89
N GLY A 554 2.51 -8.46 -4.63
CA GLY A 554 1.77 -9.16 -3.57
C GLY A 554 2.32 -10.50 -3.13
N ALA A 555 3.62 -10.73 -3.29
CA ALA A 555 4.24 -12.00 -2.89
C ALA A 555 4.00 -12.32 -1.39
N ALA A 556 3.78 -13.60 -1.09
CA ALA A 556 3.54 -14.11 0.26
C ALA A 556 4.30 -15.42 0.51
N PHE A 557 4.66 -15.66 1.77
CA PHE A 557 5.21 -16.95 2.20
C PHE A 557 4.07 -17.93 2.54
N VAL A 558 4.19 -19.16 2.06
CA VAL A 558 3.25 -20.26 2.31
C VAL A 558 4.00 -21.34 3.07
N SER A 559 3.68 -21.50 4.35
CA SER A 559 4.29 -22.56 5.17
C SER A 559 3.82 -23.93 4.71
N LYS A 560 4.76 -24.88 4.64
CA LYS A 560 4.43 -26.31 4.51
C LYS A 560 3.58 -26.76 5.70
N GLN A 561 2.66 -27.70 5.48
CA GLN A 561 1.85 -28.26 6.56
C GLN A 561 2.72 -29.02 7.59
N GLY A 562 2.44 -28.85 8.89
CA GLY A 562 3.14 -29.55 9.98
C GLY A 562 4.23 -28.73 10.67
N LYS A 563 5.06 -29.40 11.49
CA LYS A 563 6.22 -28.77 12.14
C LYS A 563 7.40 -28.78 11.18
N ASN A 564 7.72 -27.63 10.63
CA ASN A 564 8.78 -27.49 9.64
C ASN A 564 9.79 -26.40 10.04
N GLY A 565 10.95 -26.40 9.38
CA GLY A 565 11.94 -25.34 9.51
C GLY A 565 11.42 -23.98 9.01
N GLU A 566 12.18 -22.92 9.27
CA GLU A 566 11.73 -21.56 8.97
C GLU A 566 11.46 -21.32 7.47
N ASP A 567 12.32 -21.84 6.59
CA ASP A 567 12.18 -21.76 5.13
C ASP A 567 11.57 -23.01 4.50
N ASP A 568 10.91 -23.88 5.28
CA ASP A 568 10.15 -25.00 4.74
C ASP A 568 8.78 -24.55 4.25
N GLY A 569 8.73 -24.21 2.97
CA GLY A 569 7.51 -23.73 2.33
C GLY A 569 7.80 -23.19 0.95
N TRP A 570 6.88 -22.34 0.50
CA TRP A 570 6.93 -21.74 -0.83
C TRP A 570 6.69 -20.25 -0.77
N LEU A 571 7.15 -19.56 -1.80
CA LEU A 571 6.74 -18.20 -2.09
C LEU A 571 5.68 -18.29 -3.19
N ILE A 572 4.58 -17.57 -3.01
CA ILE A 572 3.53 -17.43 -4.02
C ILE A 572 3.43 -15.96 -4.42
N SER A 573 3.37 -15.67 -5.72
CA SER A 573 3.30 -14.29 -6.21
C SER A 573 2.48 -14.18 -7.49
N PHE A 574 1.76 -13.06 -7.66
CA PHE A 574 1.27 -12.67 -8.98
C PHE A 574 2.45 -12.18 -9.81
N VAL A 575 2.50 -12.57 -11.08
CA VAL A 575 3.53 -12.17 -12.06
C VAL A 575 2.82 -11.73 -13.33
N HIS A 576 3.09 -10.52 -13.80
CA HIS A 576 2.56 -10.01 -15.06
C HIS A 576 3.67 -9.97 -16.10
N ASP A 577 3.42 -10.56 -17.26
CA ASP A 577 4.28 -10.51 -18.42
C ASP A 577 3.80 -9.37 -19.34
N GLU A 578 4.52 -8.25 -19.34
CA GLU A 578 4.17 -7.06 -20.13
C GLU A 578 4.36 -7.27 -21.64
N HIS A 579 5.09 -8.31 -22.07
CA HIS A 579 5.25 -8.63 -23.48
C HIS A 579 4.02 -9.38 -24.02
N THR A 580 3.52 -10.37 -23.29
CA THR A 580 2.36 -11.17 -23.68
C THR A 580 1.03 -10.63 -23.14
N ASN A 581 1.08 -9.65 -22.24
CA ASN A 581 -0.04 -9.09 -21.49
C ASN A 581 -0.83 -10.16 -20.70
N LYS A 582 -0.14 -11.22 -20.26
CA LYS A 582 -0.72 -12.31 -19.46
C LYS A 582 -0.31 -12.16 -18.00
N SER A 583 -1.21 -12.55 -17.11
CA SER A 583 -0.91 -12.62 -15.67
C SER A 583 -0.87 -14.07 -15.23
N GLN A 584 0.09 -14.37 -14.38
CA GLN A 584 0.37 -15.70 -13.86
C GLN A 584 0.46 -15.66 -12.34
N VAL A 585 0.39 -16.83 -11.71
CA VAL A 585 0.79 -17.04 -10.32
C VAL A 585 1.90 -18.05 -10.28
N HIS A 586 3.03 -17.67 -9.69
CA HIS A 586 4.21 -18.51 -9.56
C HIS A 586 4.29 -19.04 -8.12
N ILE A 587 4.56 -20.34 -7.98
CA ILE A 587 4.89 -21.00 -6.70
C ILE A 587 6.35 -21.39 -6.77
N ILE A 588 7.15 -20.90 -5.82
CA ILE A 588 8.61 -21.02 -5.81
C ILE A 588 9.04 -21.72 -4.52
N ASP A 589 9.83 -22.79 -4.62
CA ASP A 589 10.37 -23.48 -3.45
C ASP A 589 11.36 -22.57 -2.70
N ALA A 590 11.09 -22.32 -1.41
CA ALA A 590 11.91 -21.46 -0.58
C ALA A 590 13.33 -22.01 -0.34
N LYS A 591 13.53 -23.33 -0.42
CA LYS A 591 14.85 -23.98 -0.31
C LYS A 591 15.59 -24.02 -1.64
N ASN A 592 14.89 -24.33 -2.74
CA ASN A 592 15.42 -24.25 -4.09
C ASN A 592 15.11 -22.89 -4.76
N PHE A 593 15.44 -21.79 -4.07
CA PHE A 593 14.93 -20.45 -4.41
C PHE A 593 15.34 -19.91 -5.79
N GLU A 594 16.56 -20.22 -6.24
CA GLU A 594 17.08 -19.79 -7.57
C GLU A 594 16.61 -20.71 -8.71
N GLY A 595 15.96 -21.83 -8.37
CA GLY A 595 15.41 -22.76 -9.35
C GLY A 595 14.18 -22.22 -10.07
N LEU A 596 13.68 -22.98 -11.03
CA LEU A 596 12.40 -22.71 -11.68
C LEU A 596 11.24 -22.79 -10.66
N PRO A 597 10.14 -22.05 -10.87
CA PRO A 597 8.94 -22.23 -10.08
C PRO A 597 8.45 -23.69 -10.17
N VAL A 598 7.97 -24.24 -9.05
CA VAL A 598 7.43 -25.60 -9.00
C VAL A 598 6.08 -25.70 -9.69
N ALA A 599 5.32 -24.60 -9.70
CA ALA A 599 4.04 -24.47 -10.39
C ALA A 599 3.83 -23.04 -10.92
N VAL A 600 3.27 -22.91 -12.11
CA VAL A 600 2.87 -21.64 -12.73
C VAL A 600 1.45 -21.75 -13.27
N PHE A 601 0.55 -20.90 -12.77
CA PHE A 601 -0.83 -20.82 -13.25
C PHE A 601 -1.00 -19.63 -14.17
N THR A 602 -1.52 -19.83 -15.38
CA THR A 602 -1.92 -18.70 -16.24
C THR A 602 -3.36 -18.32 -15.96
N LEU A 603 -3.58 -17.05 -15.62
CA LEU A 603 -4.88 -16.54 -15.19
C LEU A 603 -5.77 -16.15 -16.38
N PRO A 604 -7.11 -16.25 -16.24
CA PRO A 604 -8.05 -15.91 -17.31
C PRO A 604 -8.21 -14.40 -17.51
N ARG A 605 -7.64 -13.58 -16.63
CA ARG A 605 -7.69 -12.11 -16.67
C ARG A 605 -6.33 -11.53 -16.32
N ARG A 606 -6.07 -10.33 -16.85
CA ARG A 606 -4.97 -9.48 -16.38
C ARG A 606 -5.18 -9.16 -14.91
N VAL A 607 -4.09 -9.14 -14.15
CA VAL A 607 -4.06 -8.73 -12.75
C VAL A 607 -3.15 -7.50 -12.66
N PRO A 608 -3.71 -6.30 -12.42
CA PRO A 608 -2.94 -5.06 -12.32
C PRO A 608 -1.91 -5.13 -11.21
N TYR A 609 -0.86 -4.30 -11.26
CA TYR A 609 0.03 -4.16 -10.10
C TYR A 609 -0.76 -3.78 -8.85
N GLY A 610 -0.41 -4.40 -7.72
CA GLY A 610 -1.04 -4.13 -6.44
C GLY A 610 -0.03 -4.08 -5.31
N PHE A 611 -0.53 -4.17 -4.08
CA PHE A 611 0.25 -3.95 -2.88
C PHE A 611 0.51 -5.27 -2.14
N HIS A 612 -0.13 -5.48 -1.00
CA HIS A 612 0.13 -6.62 -0.13
C HIS A 612 -0.75 -7.83 -0.46
N GLY A 613 -0.13 -9.00 -0.50
CA GLY A 613 -0.79 -10.29 -0.57
C GLY A 613 -0.51 -11.14 0.66
N VAL A 614 -1.37 -12.11 0.91
CA VAL A 614 -1.30 -13.05 2.03
C VAL A 614 -1.86 -14.40 1.58
N PHE A 615 -1.33 -15.48 2.13
CA PHE A 615 -1.92 -16.81 2.01
C PHE A 615 -2.66 -17.15 3.29
N ILE A 616 -3.97 -17.39 3.19
CA ILE A 616 -4.81 -17.76 4.33
C ILE A 616 -5.11 -19.26 4.23
N PRO A 617 -4.50 -20.10 5.08
CA PRO A 617 -4.73 -21.53 5.04
C PRO A 617 -6.18 -21.83 5.43
N ARG A 618 -6.77 -22.86 4.80
CA ARG A 618 -8.07 -23.38 5.22
C ARG A 618 -7.94 -23.95 6.63
N SER A 619 -8.70 -23.43 7.58
CA SER A 619 -8.72 -23.95 8.95
C SER A 619 -9.24 -25.38 8.96
N SER A 620 -8.51 -26.30 9.60
CA SER A 620 -8.88 -27.72 9.76
C SER A 620 -10.04 -27.96 10.75
N ASN A 621 -10.71 -26.90 11.20
CA ASN A 621 -11.83 -26.93 12.15
C ASN A 621 -13.11 -26.32 11.55
N GLU A 622 -13.48 -26.74 10.35
CA GLU A 622 -14.88 -26.68 9.89
C GLU A 622 -15.54 -28.06 9.96
#